data_AF-A0A9D6QX73-F1
#
_entry.id   AF-A0A9D6QX73-F1
#
_cell.length_a   1.000
_cell.length_b   1.000
_cell.length_c   1.000
_cell.angle_alpha   90.00
_cell.angle_beta   90.00
_cell.angle_gamma   90.00
#
_symmetry.space_group_name_H-M   'P 1'
#
loop_
_entity.id
_entity.type
_entity.pdbx_description
1 polymer ?
#
loop_
_entity_poly.entity_id
_entity_poly.type
_entity_poly.pdbx_seq_one_letter_code
_entity_poly.pdbx_strand_id
1 'polypeptide(L)'
;MQRRAMLKIIPFSFAGLTRLLRAAQNPATAAGPGNRSTVAEVKLDRGTPTLFLDGRPRFAGMYWISTPLADKWESADAVRRAGEAGIHTYAFDVGSGVEWVGPGPGRSGHYDFSTVEARFGRIVDADPQARFHLRCQLEIGADDWWAKLYPKELEVGSNGRPYTQSFASRLWREQAKDFLRAYLAHLGRAGLADRIVAVQVGAGHTGEWVKGETAMYSLTSDYSDPMRVHFRDWLRGRYQNDTARLRAAWNAPNATFDTAEAPGAAEQLQTKGYSFRDPRREQKVIDYYRCL
;
A
#
# COMPACT_ATOMS: atom_id res chain seq x y z
N MET A 1 -36.86 -18.01 4.05
CA MET A 1 -36.32 -16.71 3.60
C MET A 1 -34.83 -16.70 3.93
N GLN A 2 -33.96 -16.77 2.92
CA GLN A 2 -32.55 -17.09 3.04
C GLN A 2 -31.73 -15.95 3.68
N ARG A 3 -30.96 -16.27 4.73
CA ARG A 3 -29.86 -15.43 5.23
C ARG A 3 -28.60 -15.76 4.44
N ARG A 4 -28.16 -14.88 3.54
CA ARG A 4 -26.81 -14.91 2.95
C ARG A 4 -26.30 -13.49 2.78
N ALA A 5 -24.97 -13.37 2.84
CA ALA A 5 -24.12 -12.20 2.62
C ALA A 5 -23.85 -11.30 3.84
N MET A 6 -22.94 -11.75 4.71
CA MET A 6 -22.06 -10.83 5.44
C MET A 6 -20.61 -11.31 5.31
N LEU A 7 -19.76 -10.35 4.95
CA LEU A 7 -18.29 -10.35 4.92
C LEU A 7 -17.59 -11.36 4.01
N LYS A 8 -17.35 -10.93 2.76
CA LYS A 8 -16.10 -11.22 2.05
C LYS A 8 -15.30 -9.92 2.00
N ILE A 9 -14.39 -9.72 2.95
CA ILE A 9 -13.30 -8.75 2.80
C ILE A 9 -12.12 -9.60 2.31
N ILE A 10 -11.87 -9.55 1.00
CA ILE A 10 -10.68 -10.11 0.38
C ILE A 10 -9.71 -8.93 0.24
N PRO A 11 -8.51 -8.95 0.84
CA PRO A 11 -7.48 -8.01 0.45
C PRO A 11 -7.11 -8.34 -1.01
N PHE A 12 -7.47 -7.44 -1.92
CA PHE A 12 -7.05 -7.52 -3.32
C PHE A 12 -5.54 -7.18 -3.37
N SER A 13 -4.69 -8.20 -3.24
CA SER A 13 -3.36 -8.13 -3.85
C SER A 13 -3.57 -8.10 -5.37
N PHE A 14 -3.12 -7.04 -6.04
CA PHE A 14 -3.20 -6.91 -7.50
C PHE A 14 -2.29 -7.94 -8.19
N ALA A 15 -2.75 -9.18 -8.33
CA ALA A 15 -2.17 -10.15 -9.25
C ALA A 15 -2.65 -9.81 -10.68
N GLY A 16 -2.01 -8.81 -11.29
CA GLY A 16 -2.31 -8.40 -12.67
C GLY A 16 -1.24 -7.57 -13.37
N LEU A 17 -0.12 -7.29 -12.70
CA LEU A 17 0.87 -6.32 -13.14
C LEU A 17 1.64 -6.74 -14.41
N THR A 18 1.84 -8.04 -14.62
CA THR A 18 2.50 -8.59 -15.82
C THR A 18 1.74 -8.30 -17.11
N ARG A 19 0.41 -8.13 -17.06
CA ARG A 19 -0.37 -7.70 -18.24
C ARG A 19 -0.20 -6.22 -18.58
N LEU A 20 -0.02 -5.35 -17.59
CA LEU A 20 0.17 -3.90 -17.79
C LEU A 20 1.55 -3.56 -18.37
N LEU A 21 2.60 -4.27 -17.96
CA LEU A 21 3.95 -4.08 -18.51
C LEU A 21 4.04 -4.43 -20.01
N ARG A 22 3.17 -5.33 -20.50
CA ARG A 22 3.12 -5.75 -21.91
C ARG A 22 2.61 -4.67 -22.86
N ALA A 23 1.82 -3.70 -22.37
CA ALA A 23 1.28 -2.61 -23.19
C ALA A 23 2.29 -1.47 -23.43
N ALA A 24 3.39 -1.43 -22.68
CA ALA A 24 4.41 -0.38 -22.78
C ALA A 24 5.59 -0.76 -23.69
N GLN A 25 5.60 -1.96 -24.28
CA GLN A 25 6.68 -2.44 -25.16
C GLN A 25 6.22 -2.43 -26.63
N ASN A 26 6.97 -1.71 -27.46
CA ASN A 26 6.81 -1.65 -28.91
C ASN A 26 7.01 -3.07 -29.51
N PRO A 27 6.13 -3.59 -30.39
CA PRO A 27 6.14 -5.00 -30.80
C PRO A 27 7.25 -5.39 -31.80
N ALA A 28 8.33 -4.61 -31.93
CA ALA A 28 9.30 -4.74 -33.02
C ALA A 28 10.77 -4.90 -32.56
N THR A 29 11.01 -5.65 -31.48
CA THR A 29 12.33 -6.26 -31.26
C THR A 29 12.13 -7.74 -30.94
N ALA A 30 12.56 -8.59 -31.87
CA ALA A 30 12.38 -10.03 -31.86
C ALA A 30 13.05 -10.67 -30.64
N ALA A 31 12.26 -11.24 -29.73
CA ALA A 31 12.73 -12.13 -28.70
C ALA A 31 12.99 -13.51 -29.30
N GLY A 32 14.20 -14.04 -29.12
CA GLY A 32 14.54 -15.42 -29.48
C GLY A 32 13.66 -16.45 -28.77
N PRO A 33 13.66 -17.71 -29.22
CA PRO A 33 12.82 -18.77 -28.69
C PRO A 33 13.27 -19.14 -27.26
N GLY A 34 12.68 -18.49 -26.26
CA GLY A 34 13.00 -18.71 -24.85
C GLY A 34 12.44 -17.67 -23.88
N ASN A 35 12.08 -16.47 -24.34
CA ASN A 35 11.68 -15.40 -23.43
C ASN A 35 10.18 -15.41 -23.12
N ARG A 36 9.72 -16.37 -22.33
CA ARG A 36 8.40 -16.26 -21.66
C ARG A 36 8.62 -15.54 -20.33
N SER A 37 8.01 -14.37 -20.21
CA SER A 37 7.96 -13.64 -18.96
C SER A 37 7.34 -14.51 -17.86
N THR A 38 7.96 -14.53 -16.67
CA THR A 38 7.45 -15.28 -15.52
C THR A 38 6.04 -14.78 -15.19
N VAL A 39 5.08 -15.68 -15.10
CA VAL A 39 3.71 -15.34 -14.67
C VAL A 39 3.48 -15.84 -13.26
N ALA A 40 3.31 -14.89 -12.33
CA ALA A 40 2.87 -15.16 -10.97
C ALA A 40 1.39 -14.79 -10.79
N GLU A 41 0.59 -15.71 -10.26
CA GLU A 41 -0.83 -15.51 -10.03
C GLU A 41 -1.32 -16.27 -8.80
N VAL A 42 -2.27 -15.72 -8.07
CA VAL A 42 -2.96 -16.43 -6.98
C VAL A 42 -4.34 -16.84 -7.46
N LYS A 43 -4.62 -18.14 -7.40
CA LYS A 43 -5.89 -18.74 -7.80
C LYS A 43 -6.39 -19.66 -6.70
N LEU A 44 -7.70 -19.91 -6.67
CA LEU A 44 -8.24 -21.00 -5.85
C LEU A 44 -7.88 -22.33 -6.52
N ASP A 45 -7.13 -23.18 -5.82
CA ASP A 45 -6.90 -24.57 -6.18
C ASP A 45 -7.48 -25.46 -5.08
N ARG A 46 -8.43 -26.33 -5.44
CA ARG A 46 -9.17 -27.19 -4.50
C ARG A 46 -9.75 -26.44 -3.28
N GLY A 47 -10.16 -25.19 -3.47
CA GLY A 47 -10.74 -24.33 -2.42
C GLY A 47 -9.74 -23.49 -1.62
N THR A 48 -8.43 -23.63 -1.89
CA THR A 48 -7.37 -22.91 -1.16
C THR A 48 -6.70 -21.87 -2.08
N PRO A 49 -6.53 -20.60 -1.65
CA PRO A 49 -5.69 -19.65 -2.36
C PRO A 49 -4.26 -20.18 -2.50
N THR A 50 -3.80 -20.36 -3.73
CA THR A 50 -2.53 -21.01 -4.05
C THR A 50 -1.75 -20.16 -5.05
N LEU A 51 -0.45 -20.01 -4.83
CA LEU A 51 0.47 -19.37 -5.77
C LEU A 51 0.71 -20.30 -6.95
N PHE A 52 0.54 -19.77 -8.16
CA PHE A 52 0.97 -20.40 -9.40
C PHE A 52 2.14 -19.59 -9.96
N LEU A 53 3.22 -20.29 -10.31
CA LEU A 53 4.32 -19.74 -11.10
C LEU A 53 4.35 -20.49 -12.43
N ASP A 54 4.23 -19.75 -13.54
CA ASP A 54 4.20 -20.27 -14.91
C ASP A 54 3.16 -21.39 -15.11
N GLY A 55 1.98 -21.19 -14.51
CA GLY A 55 0.84 -22.10 -14.59
C GLY A 55 0.96 -23.36 -13.72
N ARG A 56 2.01 -23.48 -12.90
CA ARG A 56 2.18 -24.62 -11.96
C ARG A 56 1.95 -24.16 -10.52
N PRO A 57 1.16 -24.91 -9.71
CA PRO A 57 1.01 -24.58 -8.31
C PRO A 57 2.35 -24.75 -7.60
N ARG A 58 2.66 -23.81 -6.68
CA ARG A 58 3.89 -23.81 -5.89
C ARG A 58 3.52 -23.57 -4.43
N PHE A 59 4.27 -24.22 -3.53
CA PHE A 59 4.29 -23.79 -2.15
C PHE A 59 4.82 -22.35 -2.10
N ALA A 60 4.11 -21.46 -1.42
CA ALA A 60 4.49 -20.05 -1.27
C ALA A 60 5.60 -19.88 -0.22
N GLY A 61 6.73 -20.58 -0.42
CA GLY A 61 7.93 -20.40 0.38
C GLY A 61 8.56 -19.06 0.07
N MET A 62 8.45 -18.12 1.01
CA MET A 62 9.01 -16.78 0.91
C MET A 62 9.90 -16.51 2.11
N TYR A 63 11.06 -15.92 1.88
CA TYR A 63 11.98 -15.55 2.95
C TYR A 63 12.15 -14.04 3.01
N TRP A 64 11.90 -13.45 4.18
CA TRP A 64 12.11 -12.03 4.39
C TRP A 64 13.58 -11.78 4.72
N ILE A 65 14.22 -10.92 3.93
CA ILE A 65 15.62 -10.55 4.05
C ILE A 65 15.75 -9.05 4.32
N SER A 66 16.89 -8.63 4.88
CA SER A 66 17.21 -7.21 4.87
C SER A 66 17.42 -6.75 3.44
N THR A 67 16.99 -5.52 3.15
CA THR A 67 17.21 -4.91 1.83
C THR A 67 18.72 -4.76 1.59
N PRO A 68 19.27 -5.29 0.49
CA PRO A 68 20.68 -5.09 0.16
C PRO A 68 21.00 -3.60 0.02
N LEU A 69 22.17 -3.16 0.46
CA LEU A 69 22.73 -1.85 0.12
C LEU A 69 23.64 -1.99 -1.10
N ALA A 70 24.03 -0.85 -1.67
CA ALA A 70 24.87 -0.80 -2.87
C ALA A 70 26.27 -1.41 -2.65
N ASP A 71 26.75 -1.43 -1.41
CA ASP A 71 28.09 -1.88 -1.02
C ASP A 71 28.08 -3.01 0.03
N LYS A 72 27.05 -3.07 0.89
CA LYS A 72 26.93 -4.06 1.99
C LYS A 72 25.60 -4.82 1.94
N TRP A 73 25.63 -6.10 2.30
CA TRP A 73 24.40 -6.84 2.57
C TRP A 73 24.62 -8.01 3.54
N GLU A 74 23.87 -8.00 4.64
CA GLU A 74 24.07 -8.94 5.76
C GLU A 74 23.36 -10.29 5.56
N SER A 75 22.32 -10.35 4.72
CA SER A 75 21.54 -11.58 4.51
C SER A 75 22.12 -12.51 3.43
N ALA A 76 23.31 -12.24 2.88
CA ALA A 76 23.89 -13.04 1.79
C ALA A 76 24.03 -14.53 2.12
N ASP A 77 24.50 -14.88 3.33
CA ASP A 77 24.61 -16.28 3.75
C ASP A 77 23.24 -16.93 3.95
N ALA A 78 22.29 -16.18 4.52
CA ALA A 78 20.95 -16.67 4.74
C ALA A 78 20.21 -16.94 3.41
N VAL A 79 20.44 -16.10 2.39
CA VAL A 79 19.89 -16.32 1.03
C VAL A 79 20.48 -17.55 0.37
N ARG A 80 21.80 -17.79 0.45
CA ARG A 80 22.39 -19.03 -0.06
C ARG A 80 21.75 -20.27 0.56
N ARG A 81 21.63 -20.30 1.89
CA ARG A 81 21.01 -21.43 2.62
C ARG A 81 19.53 -21.60 2.27
N ALA A 82 18.79 -20.51 2.12
CA ALA A 82 17.39 -20.56 1.70
C ALA A 82 17.26 -21.16 0.28
N GLY A 83 18.13 -20.74 -0.64
CA GLY A 83 18.22 -21.29 -1.99
C GLY A 83 18.56 -22.79 -2.00
N GLU A 84 19.54 -23.22 -1.20
CA GLU A 84 19.87 -24.65 -1.01
C GLU A 84 18.69 -25.46 -0.46
N ALA A 85 17.83 -24.83 0.37
CA ALA A 85 16.60 -25.41 0.89
C ALA A 85 15.40 -25.34 -0.09
N GLY A 86 15.59 -24.81 -1.31
CA GLY A 86 14.54 -24.69 -2.32
C GLY A 86 13.60 -23.48 -2.17
N ILE A 87 13.95 -22.52 -1.31
CA ILE A 87 13.22 -21.25 -1.13
C ILE A 87 13.91 -20.18 -1.97
N HIS A 88 13.31 -19.84 -3.11
CA HIS A 88 13.88 -18.87 -4.07
C HIS A 88 13.10 -17.55 -4.14
N THR A 89 12.07 -17.35 -3.33
CA THR A 89 11.33 -16.07 -3.29
C THR A 89 11.76 -15.26 -2.08
N TYR A 90 12.28 -14.07 -2.32
CA TYR A 90 12.78 -13.18 -1.28
C TYR A 90 11.92 -11.93 -1.19
N ALA A 91 11.42 -11.64 0.01
CA ALA A 91 10.69 -10.42 0.32
C ALA A 91 11.64 -9.41 0.94
N PHE A 92 11.61 -8.16 0.47
CA PHE A 92 12.43 -7.06 1.00
C PHE A 92 11.81 -5.71 0.68
N ASP A 93 12.15 -4.70 1.50
CA ASP A 93 11.57 -3.38 1.43
C ASP A 93 12.27 -2.50 0.37
N VAL A 94 11.44 -1.78 -0.38
CA VAL A 94 11.80 -0.78 -1.41
C VAL A 94 10.80 0.38 -1.29
N GLY A 95 11.02 1.50 -1.97
CA GLY A 95 10.10 2.63 -2.00
C GLY A 95 10.64 3.90 -1.36
N SER A 96 9.82 4.51 -0.50
CA SER A 96 10.11 5.74 0.24
C SER A 96 11.43 5.64 1.00
N GLY A 97 12.23 6.69 0.91
CA GLY A 97 13.55 6.78 1.57
C GLY A 97 14.68 6.04 0.85
N VAL A 98 14.37 5.20 -0.15
CA VAL A 98 15.38 4.45 -0.92
C VAL A 98 15.33 4.80 -2.40
N GLU A 99 14.19 4.60 -3.06
CA GLU A 99 13.99 4.95 -4.47
C GLU A 99 13.12 6.20 -4.66
N TRP A 100 12.21 6.47 -3.71
CA TRP A 100 11.48 7.74 -3.64
C TRP A 100 12.11 8.63 -2.57
N VAL A 101 13.07 9.44 -2.98
CA VAL A 101 14.04 10.12 -2.10
C VAL A 101 13.89 11.64 -2.08
N GLY A 102 13.00 12.18 -2.92
CA GLY A 102 12.75 13.61 -2.99
C GLY A 102 13.81 14.41 -3.75
N PRO A 103 13.63 15.74 -3.80
CA PRO A 103 14.58 16.62 -4.45
C PRO A 103 15.94 16.58 -3.74
N GLY A 104 17.02 16.73 -4.50
CA GLY A 104 18.38 16.78 -3.97
C GLY A 104 19.37 17.38 -4.97
N PRO A 105 20.57 17.79 -4.53
CA PRO A 105 21.59 18.35 -5.41
C PRO A 105 21.88 17.41 -6.58
N GLY A 106 21.85 17.95 -7.80
CA GLY A 106 22.13 17.19 -9.03
C GLY A 106 21.03 16.21 -9.46
N ARG A 107 19.86 16.18 -8.80
CA ARG A 107 18.72 15.34 -9.22
C ARG A 107 17.73 16.13 -10.07
N SER A 108 17.31 15.54 -11.20
CA SER A 108 16.28 16.10 -12.08
C SER A 108 14.85 15.78 -11.64
N GLY A 109 14.67 14.95 -10.60
CA GLY A 109 13.37 14.54 -10.08
C GLY A 109 13.47 13.95 -8.67
N HIS A 110 12.39 13.34 -8.19
CA HIS A 110 12.28 12.80 -6.82
C HIS A 110 12.70 11.33 -6.68
N TYR A 111 13.16 10.70 -7.77
CA TYR A 111 13.47 9.27 -7.81
C TYR A 111 14.95 9.03 -8.01
N ASP A 112 15.49 8.05 -7.30
CA ASP A 112 16.87 7.59 -7.45
C ASP A 112 16.87 6.07 -7.61
N PHE A 113 17.06 5.62 -8.85
CA PHE A 113 17.09 4.20 -9.19
C PHE A 113 18.52 3.67 -9.40
N SER A 114 19.55 4.51 -9.19
CA SER A 114 20.93 4.21 -9.58
C SER A 114 21.54 2.97 -8.89
N THR A 115 20.95 2.53 -7.78
CA THR A 115 21.45 1.40 -6.98
C THR A 115 20.66 0.10 -7.17
N VAL A 116 19.56 0.13 -7.93
CA VAL A 116 18.60 -1.00 -8.02
C VAL A 116 19.29 -2.25 -8.56
N GLU A 117 19.98 -2.15 -9.69
CA GLU A 117 20.66 -3.27 -10.34
C GLU A 117 21.76 -3.86 -9.45
N ALA A 118 22.57 -3.01 -8.81
CA ALA A 118 23.63 -3.45 -7.92
C ALA A 118 23.09 -4.18 -6.67
N ARG A 119 21.98 -3.68 -6.11
CA ARG A 119 21.33 -4.27 -4.92
C ARG A 119 20.65 -5.58 -5.24
N PHE A 120 19.88 -5.63 -6.33
CA PHE A 120 19.16 -6.84 -6.73
C PHE A 120 20.13 -7.89 -7.27
N GLY A 121 21.19 -7.46 -7.96
CA GLY A 121 22.29 -8.31 -8.43
C GLY A 121 22.91 -9.12 -7.30
N ARG A 122 23.13 -8.54 -6.11
CA ARG A 122 23.63 -9.28 -4.94
C ARG A 122 22.76 -10.46 -4.52
N ILE A 123 21.44 -10.31 -4.62
CA ILE A 123 20.50 -11.41 -4.33
C ILE A 123 20.65 -12.49 -5.39
N VAL A 124 20.77 -12.11 -6.66
CA VAL A 124 20.94 -13.05 -7.79
C VAL A 124 22.29 -13.75 -7.75
N ASP A 125 23.35 -13.07 -7.32
CA ASP A 125 24.69 -13.65 -7.16
C ASP A 125 24.70 -14.71 -6.06
N ALA A 126 23.91 -14.51 -4.99
CA ALA A 126 23.75 -15.49 -3.92
C ALA A 126 22.81 -16.64 -4.30
N ASP A 127 21.76 -16.37 -5.09
CA ASP A 127 20.82 -17.36 -5.62
C ASP A 127 20.42 -17.01 -7.06
N PRO A 128 20.98 -17.69 -8.08
CA PRO A 128 20.65 -17.42 -9.48
C PRO A 128 19.16 -17.61 -9.83
N GLN A 129 18.42 -18.40 -9.03
CA GLN A 129 16.99 -18.63 -9.21
C GLN A 129 16.11 -17.60 -8.49
N ALA A 130 16.71 -16.64 -7.78
CA ALA A 130 16.01 -15.65 -6.98
C ALA A 130 14.84 -14.98 -7.72
N ARG A 131 13.72 -14.90 -7.01
CA ARG A 131 12.50 -14.19 -7.35
C ARG A 131 12.21 -13.17 -6.25
N PHE A 132 11.57 -12.06 -6.61
CA PHE A 132 11.41 -10.90 -5.76
C PHE A 132 9.95 -10.67 -5.41
N HIS A 133 9.70 -10.58 -4.12
CA HIS A 133 8.50 -10.02 -3.54
C HIS A 133 8.84 -8.62 -3.04
N LEU A 134 8.52 -7.61 -3.85
CA LEU A 134 8.85 -6.22 -3.54
C LEU A 134 7.84 -5.67 -2.53
N ARG A 135 8.30 -5.35 -1.32
CA ARG A 135 7.51 -4.64 -0.32
C ARG A 135 7.71 -3.14 -0.53
N CYS A 136 6.88 -2.54 -1.36
CA CYS A 136 6.92 -1.12 -1.69
C CYS A 136 6.32 -0.28 -0.56
N GLN A 137 7.17 0.21 0.33
CA GLN A 137 6.81 1.11 1.42
C GLN A 137 6.63 2.53 0.90
N LEU A 138 5.49 3.14 1.19
CA LEU A 138 5.11 4.49 0.74
C LEU A 138 4.85 5.44 1.91
N GLU A 139 5.13 5.00 3.14
CA GLU A 139 4.97 5.86 4.31
C GLU A 139 5.96 7.02 4.29
N ILE A 140 5.46 8.21 4.62
CA ILE A 140 6.23 9.44 4.74
C ILE A 140 6.34 9.78 6.22
N GLY A 141 7.56 9.84 6.73
CA GLY A 141 7.82 10.29 8.09
C GLY A 141 7.56 11.79 8.25
N ALA A 142 7.24 12.23 9.47
CA ALA A 142 6.97 13.65 9.75
C ALA A 142 8.16 14.58 9.42
N ASP A 143 9.40 14.07 9.52
CA ASP A 143 10.62 14.81 9.21
C ASP A 143 11.11 14.64 7.76
N ASP A 144 10.38 13.89 6.94
CA ASP A 144 10.72 13.64 5.54
C ASP A 144 10.63 14.91 4.68
N TRP A 145 11.35 14.93 3.55
CA TRP A 145 11.30 16.04 2.59
C TRP A 145 9.87 16.32 2.10
N TRP A 146 9.06 15.27 1.94
CA TRP A 146 7.71 15.39 1.42
C TRP A 146 6.80 16.09 2.43
N ALA A 147 6.90 15.72 3.71
CA ALA A 147 6.15 16.36 4.79
C ALA A 147 6.48 17.86 4.91
N LYS A 148 7.74 18.23 4.68
CA LYS A 148 8.19 19.63 4.66
C LYS A 148 7.66 20.42 3.46
N LEU A 149 7.55 19.79 2.29
CA LEU A 149 7.00 20.43 1.09
C LEU A 149 5.48 20.52 1.08
N TYR A 150 4.80 19.53 1.67
CA TYR A 150 3.35 19.39 1.63
C TYR A 150 2.73 19.29 3.04
N PRO A 151 2.99 20.25 3.95
CA PRO A 151 2.55 20.15 5.34
C PRO A 151 1.02 20.13 5.49
N LYS A 152 0.28 20.67 4.51
CA LYS A 152 -1.20 20.66 4.48
C LYS A 152 -1.81 19.31 4.10
N GLU A 153 -0.99 18.40 3.60
CA GLU A 153 -1.40 17.07 3.18
C GLU A 153 -1.13 16.00 4.26
N LEU A 154 -0.60 16.42 5.41
CA LEU A 154 -0.35 15.55 6.55
C LEU A 154 -1.63 15.29 7.33
N GLU A 155 -1.74 14.10 7.90
CA GLU A 155 -2.78 13.79 8.86
C GLU A 155 -2.61 14.68 10.11
N VAL A 156 -3.73 15.05 10.73
CA VAL A 156 -3.71 15.78 12.00
C VAL A 156 -4.28 14.89 13.09
N GLY A 157 -3.53 14.71 14.18
CA GLY A 157 -3.97 13.95 15.35
C GLY A 157 -4.91 14.76 16.25
N SER A 158 -5.58 14.10 17.19
CA SER A 158 -6.50 14.74 18.14
C SER A 158 -5.83 15.73 19.11
N ASN A 159 -4.49 15.76 19.15
CA ASN A 159 -3.69 16.76 19.86
C ASN A 159 -3.37 17.99 18.98
N GLY A 160 -3.90 18.06 17.75
CA GLY A 160 -3.67 19.14 16.80
C GLY A 160 -2.31 19.09 16.08
N ARG A 161 -1.51 18.04 16.29
CA ARG A 161 -0.18 17.92 15.67
C ARG A 161 -0.24 17.16 14.35
N PRO A 162 0.59 17.54 13.36
CA PRO A 162 0.76 16.75 12.16
C PRO A 162 1.57 15.48 12.46
N TYR A 163 1.30 14.41 11.71
CA TYR A 163 2.04 13.15 11.79
C TYR A 163 2.58 12.77 10.41
N THR A 164 2.06 11.71 9.82
CA THR A 164 2.45 11.21 8.49
C THR A 164 1.50 11.79 7.44
N GLN A 165 1.70 11.44 6.17
CA GLN A 165 0.77 11.85 5.11
C GLN A 165 -0.66 11.36 5.38
N SER A 166 -1.66 12.20 5.14
CA SER A 166 -3.05 11.77 5.14
C SER A 166 -3.26 10.72 4.05
N PHE A 167 -3.84 9.56 4.38
CA PHE A 167 -4.23 8.58 3.36
C PHE A 167 -5.34 9.12 2.43
N ALA A 168 -6.07 10.14 2.87
CA ALA A 168 -7.04 10.85 2.05
C ALA A 168 -6.40 11.89 1.10
N SER A 169 -5.13 12.25 1.29
CA SER A 169 -4.40 13.16 0.40
C SER A 169 -4.47 12.66 -1.05
N ARG A 170 -5.15 13.43 -1.91
CA ARG A 170 -5.19 13.12 -3.35
C ARG A 170 -3.81 13.33 -3.96
N LEU A 171 -3.09 14.36 -3.52
CA LEU A 171 -1.74 14.65 -4.01
C LEU A 171 -0.78 13.50 -3.72
N TRP A 172 -0.70 13.03 -2.47
CA TRP A 172 0.15 11.90 -2.12
C TRP A 172 -0.23 10.65 -2.92
N ARG A 173 -1.54 10.33 -3.04
CA ARG A 173 -2.00 9.17 -3.81
C ARG A 173 -1.62 9.24 -5.29
N GLU A 174 -1.69 10.41 -5.92
CA GLU A 174 -1.22 10.59 -7.30
C GLU A 174 0.29 10.41 -7.42
N GLN A 175 1.07 11.05 -6.55
CA GLN A 175 2.53 10.95 -6.58
C GLN A 175 3.03 9.53 -6.27
N ALA A 176 2.39 8.83 -5.33
CA ALA A 176 2.65 7.43 -5.04
C ALA A 176 2.39 6.53 -6.27
N LYS A 177 1.30 6.78 -7.01
CA LYS A 177 1.04 6.07 -8.27
C LYS A 177 2.10 6.37 -9.32
N ASP A 178 2.53 7.62 -9.43
CA ASP A 178 3.56 8.03 -10.39
C ASP A 178 4.92 7.41 -10.05
N PHE A 179 5.25 7.33 -8.76
CA PHE A 179 6.42 6.61 -8.28
C PHE A 179 6.36 5.14 -8.67
N LEU A 180 5.25 4.44 -8.33
CA LEU A 180 5.08 3.02 -8.65
C LEU A 180 5.20 2.77 -10.17
N ARG A 181 4.59 3.62 -11.00
CA ARG A 181 4.72 3.53 -12.47
C ARG A 181 6.17 3.69 -12.92
N ALA A 182 6.86 4.72 -12.44
CA ALA A 182 8.24 5.00 -12.81
C ALA A 182 9.20 3.88 -12.36
N TYR A 183 9.01 3.37 -11.14
CA TYR A 183 9.81 2.31 -10.56
C TYR A 183 9.64 0.99 -11.31
N LEU A 184 8.39 0.58 -11.58
CA LEU A 184 8.11 -0.63 -12.36
C LEU A 184 8.65 -0.52 -13.79
N ALA A 185 8.55 0.66 -14.42
CA ALA A 185 9.13 0.89 -15.74
C ALA A 185 10.66 0.78 -15.71
N HIS A 186 11.32 1.26 -14.65
CA HIS A 186 12.76 1.10 -14.47
C HIS A 186 13.14 -0.37 -14.27
N LEU A 187 12.45 -1.12 -13.39
CA LEU A 187 12.67 -2.55 -13.20
C LEU A 187 12.52 -3.36 -14.51
N GLY A 188 11.59 -2.96 -15.37
CA GLY A 188 11.45 -3.51 -16.72
C GLY A 188 12.67 -3.25 -17.60
N ARG A 189 13.17 -2.00 -17.64
CA ARG A 189 14.38 -1.63 -18.42
C ARG A 189 15.65 -2.30 -17.88
N ALA A 190 15.73 -2.50 -16.58
CA ALA A 190 16.82 -3.19 -15.91
C ALA A 190 16.82 -4.73 -16.14
N GLY A 191 15.81 -5.27 -16.84
CA GLY A 191 15.69 -6.71 -17.07
C GLY A 191 15.31 -7.52 -15.83
N LEU A 192 14.77 -6.87 -14.79
CA LEU A 192 14.41 -7.50 -13.52
C LEU A 192 12.94 -7.96 -13.47
N ALA A 193 12.11 -7.57 -14.44
CA ALA A 193 10.67 -7.83 -14.45
C ALA A 193 10.33 -9.32 -14.28
N ASP A 194 11.05 -10.23 -14.95
CA ASP A 194 10.77 -11.66 -14.92
C ASP A 194 11.16 -12.33 -13.59
N ARG A 195 11.82 -11.60 -12.69
CA ARG A 195 12.10 -12.06 -11.33
C ARG A 195 11.01 -11.62 -10.35
N ILE A 196 10.16 -10.66 -10.70
CA ILE A 196 9.16 -10.11 -9.78
C ILE A 196 7.93 -11.02 -9.74
N VAL A 197 7.66 -11.61 -8.59
CA VAL A 197 6.47 -12.46 -8.36
C VAL A 197 5.36 -11.73 -7.62
N ALA A 198 5.71 -10.67 -6.88
CA ALA A 198 4.75 -9.87 -6.15
C ALA A 198 5.26 -8.43 -5.95
N VAL A 199 4.32 -7.49 -5.96
CA VAL A 199 4.52 -6.11 -5.53
C VAL A 199 3.48 -5.83 -4.46
N GLN A 200 3.92 -5.84 -3.21
CA GLN A 200 3.10 -5.51 -2.04
C GLN A 200 3.26 -4.03 -1.75
N VAL A 201 2.23 -3.25 -2.07
CA VAL A 201 2.19 -1.82 -1.74
C VAL A 201 1.71 -1.65 -0.31
N GLY A 202 2.52 -0.96 0.49
CA GLY A 202 2.26 -0.72 1.91
C GLY A 202 2.49 0.74 2.28
N ALA A 203 1.71 1.21 3.24
CA ALA A 203 1.93 2.46 3.96
C ALA A 203 1.47 2.25 5.41
N GLY A 204 1.69 3.23 6.27
CA GLY A 204 1.42 3.12 7.70
C GLY A 204 2.53 2.38 8.45
N HIS A 205 2.31 2.20 9.74
CA HIS A 205 3.20 1.44 10.60
C HIS A 205 3.41 0.05 10.01
N THR A 206 4.67 -0.40 9.97
CA THR A 206 5.08 -1.72 9.46
C THR A 206 4.64 -2.05 8.01
N GLY A 207 4.07 -1.09 7.26
CA GLY A 207 3.56 -1.26 5.90
C GLY A 207 2.17 -1.91 5.81
N GLU A 208 1.38 -1.87 6.88
CA GLU A 208 0.15 -2.67 7.03
C GLU A 208 -1.16 -1.90 6.79
N TRP A 209 -1.07 -0.67 6.25
CA TRP A 209 -2.20 0.25 6.08
C TRP A 209 -2.88 0.63 7.40
N VAL A 210 -2.12 0.58 8.49
CA VAL A 210 -2.54 1.02 9.83
C VAL A 210 -1.65 2.18 10.23
N LYS A 211 -2.23 3.31 10.61
CA LYS A 211 -1.43 4.42 11.15
C LYS A 211 -0.79 4.03 12.47
N GLY A 212 0.37 4.61 12.78
CA GLY A 212 1.12 4.31 14.01
C GLY A 212 0.43 4.86 15.25
N GLU A 213 0.99 5.93 15.82
CA GLU A 213 0.50 6.50 17.08
C GLU A 213 -0.99 6.84 17.06
N THR A 214 -1.51 7.29 15.91
CA THR A 214 -2.87 7.80 15.72
C THR A 214 -3.95 6.74 15.49
N ALA A 215 -3.60 5.45 15.42
CA ALA A 215 -4.57 4.35 15.33
C ALA A 215 -4.30 3.17 16.27
N MET A 216 -3.14 3.13 16.94
CA MET A 216 -2.76 2.04 17.84
C MET A 216 -2.92 2.34 19.33
N TYR A 217 -3.16 3.60 19.71
CA TYR A 217 -3.24 4.03 21.11
C TYR A 217 -4.46 4.93 21.37
N SER A 218 -4.36 5.87 22.31
CA SER A 218 -5.41 6.82 22.65
C SER A 218 -5.45 8.05 21.73
N LEU A 219 -4.43 8.24 20.90
CA LEU A 219 -4.44 9.31 19.91
C LEU A 219 -5.26 8.86 18.70
N THR A 220 -6.12 9.75 18.19
CA THR A 220 -6.91 9.47 17.00
C THR A 220 -6.49 10.43 15.88
N SER A 221 -6.60 9.99 14.64
CA SER A 221 -6.52 10.82 13.44
C SER A 221 -7.58 10.29 12.48
N ASP A 222 -7.85 10.91 11.33
CA ASP A 222 -7.25 12.07 10.68
C ASP A 222 -8.21 13.27 10.68
N TYR A 223 -7.80 14.37 11.32
CA TYR A 223 -8.51 15.66 11.38
C TYR A 223 -7.96 16.68 10.38
N SER A 224 -7.24 16.26 9.34
CA SER A 224 -6.68 17.13 8.30
C SER A 224 -7.72 17.59 7.27
N ASP A 225 -7.37 18.63 6.50
CA ASP A 225 -8.20 19.11 5.39
C ASP A 225 -8.44 18.04 4.31
N PRO A 226 -7.42 17.26 3.87
CA PRO A 226 -7.65 16.14 2.95
C PRO A 226 -8.72 15.15 3.43
N MET A 227 -8.67 14.77 4.72
CA MET A 227 -9.65 13.85 5.27
C MET A 227 -11.05 14.47 5.36
N ARG A 228 -11.17 15.76 5.69
CA ARG A 228 -12.47 16.46 5.66
C ARG A 228 -13.09 16.42 4.28
N VAL A 229 -12.32 16.76 3.24
CA VAL A 229 -12.82 16.73 1.86
C VAL A 229 -13.26 15.32 1.48
N HIS A 230 -12.41 14.32 1.74
CA HIS A 230 -12.69 12.93 1.42
C HIS A 230 -13.92 12.39 2.17
N PHE A 231 -14.02 12.65 3.47
CA PHE A 231 -15.15 12.18 4.28
C PHE A 231 -16.47 12.78 3.80
N ARG A 232 -16.50 14.09 3.51
CA ARG A 232 -17.71 14.77 3.00
C ARG A 232 -18.13 14.21 1.64
N ASP A 233 -17.17 13.96 0.74
CA ASP A 233 -17.44 13.34 -0.56
C ASP A 233 -17.94 11.91 -0.42
N TRP A 234 -17.35 11.12 0.49
CA TRP A 234 -17.81 9.77 0.81
C TRP A 234 -19.24 9.78 1.35
N LEU A 235 -19.58 10.71 2.26
CA LEU A 235 -20.94 10.85 2.80
C LEU A 235 -21.94 11.20 1.70
N ARG A 236 -21.60 12.14 0.80
CA ARG A 236 -22.43 12.48 -0.36
C ARG A 236 -22.70 11.25 -1.22
N GLY A 237 -21.69 10.43 -1.51
CA GLY A 237 -21.85 9.17 -2.23
C GLY A 237 -22.72 8.16 -1.46
N ARG A 238 -22.42 7.93 -0.18
CA ARG A 238 -23.07 6.95 0.70
C ARG A 238 -24.55 7.23 0.91
N TYR A 239 -24.92 8.50 1.02
CA TYR A 239 -26.29 8.96 1.26
C TYR A 239 -26.93 9.55 0.00
N GLN A 240 -26.28 9.45 -1.17
CA GLN A 240 -26.80 9.90 -2.46
C GLN A 240 -27.19 11.39 -2.47
N ASN A 241 -26.42 12.23 -1.79
CA ASN A 241 -26.71 13.65 -1.57
C ASN A 241 -28.05 13.95 -0.87
N ASP A 242 -28.67 12.95 -0.24
CA ASP A 242 -29.92 13.13 0.50
C ASP A 242 -29.63 13.51 1.96
N THR A 243 -29.78 14.79 2.27
CA THR A 243 -29.57 15.35 3.60
C THR A 243 -30.54 14.75 4.64
N ALA A 244 -31.77 14.39 4.26
CA ALA A 244 -32.71 13.78 5.19
C ALA A 244 -32.24 12.38 5.60
N ARG A 245 -31.67 11.61 4.66
CA ARG A 245 -31.08 10.30 4.97
C ARG A 245 -29.85 10.39 5.86
N LEU A 246 -28.97 11.37 5.63
CA LEU A 246 -27.84 11.64 6.52
C LEU A 246 -28.32 11.93 7.94
N ARG A 247 -29.25 12.89 8.09
CA ARG A 247 -29.80 13.31 9.40
C ARG A 247 -30.48 12.16 10.12
N ALA A 248 -31.25 11.34 9.40
CA ALA A 248 -31.90 10.15 9.96
C ALA A 248 -30.87 9.11 10.41
N ALA A 249 -29.86 8.81 9.58
CA ALA A 249 -28.83 7.82 9.90
C ALA A 249 -27.96 8.23 11.09
N TRP A 250 -27.60 9.51 11.17
CA TRP A 250 -26.79 10.04 12.27
C TRP A 250 -27.60 10.41 13.50
N ASN A 251 -28.94 10.33 13.43
CA ASN A 251 -29.85 10.86 14.45
C ASN A 251 -29.49 12.31 14.85
N ALA A 252 -29.22 13.15 13.84
CA ALA A 252 -28.69 14.50 14.01
C ALA A 252 -29.42 15.47 13.09
N PRO A 253 -30.45 16.22 13.56
CA PRO A 253 -31.34 17.00 12.70
C PRO A 253 -30.65 18.17 11.98
N ASN A 254 -29.51 18.62 12.49
CA ASN A 254 -28.73 19.72 11.92
C ASN A 254 -27.55 19.25 11.08
N ALA A 255 -27.36 17.94 10.89
CA ALA A 255 -26.27 17.42 10.07
C ALA A 255 -26.42 17.89 8.61
N THR A 256 -25.29 18.28 8.02
CA THR A 256 -25.16 18.61 6.59
C THR A 256 -23.89 17.99 6.04
N PHE A 257 -23.82 17.76 4.74
CA PHE A 257 -22.59 17.29 4.11
C PHE A 257 -21.46 18.32 4.17
N ASP A 258 -21.79 19.62 4.10
CA ASP A 258 -20.81 20.70 4.01
C ASP A 258 -20.13 21.01 5.35
N THR A 259 -20.76 20.65 6.47
CA THR A 259 -20.24 20.86 7.82
C THR A 259 -19.91 19.56 8.55
N ALA A 260 -19.98 18.42 7.87
CA ALA A 260 -19.60 17.15 8.46
C ALA A 260 -18.10 17.11 8.77
N GLU A 261 -17.77 16.70 9.99
CA GLU A 261 -16.40 16.57 10.52
C GLU A 261 -16.16 15.14 11.02
N ALA A 262 -14.89 14.73 11.03
CA ALA A 262 -14.47 13.51 11.70
C ALA A 262 -14.98 13.50 13.16
N PRO A 263 -15.43 12.35 13.69
CA PRO A 263 -15.82 12.25 15.09
C PRO A 263 -14.65 12.59 16.00
N GLY A 264 -14.91 13.26 17.12
CA GLY A 264 -13.87 13.61 18.07
C GLY A 264 -13.26 12.38 18.75
N ALA A 265 -12.08 12.54 19.36
CA ALA A 265 -11.35 11.42 19.98
C ALA A 265 -12.18 10.63 21.00
N ALA A 266 -12.94 11.31 21.85
CA ALA A 266 -13.82 10.64 22.82
C ALA A 266 -14.91 9.78 22.14
N GLU A 267 -15.49 10.27 21.03
CA GLU A 267 -16.44 9.49 20.24
C GLU A 267 -15.76 8.25 19.64
N GLN A 268 -14.50 8.37 19.21
CA GLN A 268 -13.73 7.28 18.59
C GLN A 268 -13.17 6.25 19.59
N LEU A 269 -12.89 6.63 20.84
CA LEU A 269 -12.28 5.73 21.84
C LEU A 269 -13.30 4.99 22.72
N GLN A 270 -14.55 5.44 22.76
CA GLN A 270 -15.60 4.86 23.60
C GLN A 270 -16.70 4.26 22.75
N THR A 271 -17.36 3.19 23.20
CA THR A 271 -18.54 2.65 22.50
C THR A 271 -19.79 2.72 23.39
N LYS A 272 -20.98 2.74 22.77
CA LYS A 272 -22.27 2.76 23.50
C LYS A 272 -22.94 1.39 23.58
N GLY A 273 -22.40 0.38 22.91
CA GLY A 273 -22.86 -1.01 22.89
C GLY A 273 -21.84 -1.98 23.49
N TYR A 274 -21.33 -1.68 24.69
CA TYR A 274 -20.27 -2.41 25.38
C TYR A 274 -18.92 -2.40 24.64
N SER A 275 -18.66 -3.43 23.84
CA SER A 275 -17.47 -3.52 22.97
C SER A 275 -17.80 -3.16 21.53
N PHE A 276 -19.07 -2.98 21.19
CA PHE A 276 -19.55 -2.72 19.84
C PHE A 276 -20.16 -1.32 19.72
N ARG A 277 -20.12 -0.79 18.51
CA ARG A 277 -20.80 0.45 18.15
C ARG A 277 -22.30 0.20 17.94
N ASP A 278 -23.14 1.01 18.57
CA ASP A 278 -24.57 1.03 18.30
C ASP A 278 -24.86 1.88 17.04
N PRO A 279 -25.27 1.27 15.90
CA PRO A 279 -25.51 2.00 14.67
C PRO A 279 -26.66 3.03 14.78
N ARG A 280 -27.52 2.96 15.80
CA ARG A 280 -28.56 3.98 16.01
C ARG A 280 -28.02 5.24 16.70
N ARG A 281 -26.86 5.14 17.37
CA ARG A 281 -26.31 6.20 18.24
C ARG A 281 -24.91 6.67 17.84
N GLU A 282 -24.23 5.90 16.99
CA GLU A 282 -22.81 6.06 16.66
C GLU A 282 -22.55 5.91 15.15
N GLN A 283 -23.59 6.06 14.31
CA GLN A 283 -23.46 5.90 12.86
C GLN A 283 -22.42 6.85 12.25
N LYS A 284 -22.25 8.06 12.79
CA LYS A 284 -21.19 9.01 12.41
C LYS A 284 -19.79 8.38 12.54
N VAL A 285 -19.52 7.70 13.66
CA VAL A 285 -18.22 7.05 13.91
C VAL A 285 -18.03 5.84 13.00
N ILE A 286 -19.09 5.04 12.83
CA ILE A 286 -19.08 3.87 11.92
C ILE A 286 -18.82 4.32 10.47
N ASP A 287 -19.46 5.41 10.03
CA ASP A 287 -19.28 5.98 8.71
C ASP A 287 -17.87 6.50 8.51
N TYR A 288 -17.30 7.17 9.52
CA TYR A 288 -15.91 7.61 9.49
C TYR A 288 -14.95 6.43 9.29
N TYR A 289 -15.05 5.37 10.11
CA TYR A 289 -14.19 4.19 9.93
C TYR A 289 -14.42 3.43 8.62
N ARG A 290 -15.59 3.59 7.98
CA ARG A 290 -15.86 3.03 6.65
C ARG A 290 -15.33 3.90 5.51
N CYS A 291 -15.02 5.17 5.76
CA CYS A 291 -14.46 6.04 4.74
C CYS A 291 -12.93 5.98 4.69
N LEU A 292 -12.28 5.54 5.77
CA LEU A 292 -10.82 5.36 5.86
C LEU A 292 -10.29 4.34 4.84
#